data_AF-A0A1G2Z9D6-F1
#
_entry.id   AF-A0A1G2Z9D6-F1
#
_cell.length_a   1.000
_cell.length_b   1.000
_cell.length_c   1.000
_cell.angle_alpha   90.00
_cell.angle_beta   90.00
_cell.angle_gamma   90.00
#
_symmetry.space_group_name_H-M   'P 1'
#
loop_
_entity.id
_entity.type
_entity.pdbx_description
1 polymer ?
#
loop_
_entity_poly.entity_id
_entity_poly.type
_entity_poly.pdbx_seq_one_letter_code
_entity_poly.pdbx_strand_id
1 'polypeptide(L)'
;MSEKAHWREELLASGLPLESDAARLLVSKGFRVVSDFKFTRAESGVVRDCFVQLLAGTSLGPSDPDQPTGSLELVFECRHRSSGAAWLYLSDPNPREKSPITPGHTVRVVDTFSSFAVDGDATVAFDRQLPACYKGVEIDVERGSVADVEPSGGLAQLQYALPRVVVEIISRNLTGPPGRNVPFLFCPVLLTTARLLVADEGLSVERVKRASELLELAHEVPYLTVYSDYGPDFQSHCQREFGALEALERGDDTLIVERRRAAHYRSDTELPIAVIESLMAADRHWLHRLFTQFVVCSEPQLPALLDAIQQVAASAIQSRKEV
;
A
#
# COMPACT_ATOMS: atom_id res chain seq x y z
N MET A 1 -4.98 -26.39 -32.64
CA MET A 1 -3.97 -25.42 -32.14
C MET A 1 -3.10 -26.16 -31.13
N SER A 2 -1.78 -26.07 -31.26
CA SER A 2 -0.80 -26.98 -30.62
C SER A 2 -0.61 -26.70 -29.12
N GLU A 3 -0.45 -27.77 -28.31
CA GLU A 3 -0.01 -27.80 -26.90
C GLU A 3 1.08 -26.77 -26.52
N LYS A 4 1.91 -26.35 -27.49
CA LYS A 4 2.99 -25.37 -27.28
C LYS A 4 2.51 -23.94 -26.96
N ALA A 5 1.27 -23.56 -27.28
CA ALA A 5 0.74 -22.22 -26.98
C ALA A 5 0.14 -22.13 -25.57
N HIS A 6 -0.55 -23.20 -25.13
CA HIS A 6 -1.37 -23.16 -23.94
C HIS A 6 -0.58 -22.94 -22.64
N TRP A 7 0.53 -23.65 -22.44
CA TRP A 7 1.31 -23.51 -21.20
C TRP A 7 1.94 -22.12 -21.02
N ARG A 8 2.22 -21.40 -22.12
CA ARG A 8 2.78 -20.05 -22.05
C ARG A 8 1.75 -19.05 -21.57
N GLU A 9 0.53 -19.14 -22.11
CA GLU A 9 -0.60 -18.31 -21.69
C GLU A 9 -0.95 -18.57 -20.22
N GLU A 10 -0.99 -19.83 -19.79
CA GLU A 10 -1.20 -20.19 -18.38
C GLU A 10 -0.08 -19.68 -17.46
N LEU A 11 1.18 -19.81 -17.90
CA LEU A 11 2.32 -19.31 -17.13
C LEU A 11 2.29 -17.77 -17.01
N LEU A 12 1.93 -17.07 -18.08
CA LEU A 12 1.73 -15.63 -18.04
C LEU A 12 0.57 -15.25 -17.11
N ALA A 13 -0.58 -15.92 -17.25
CA ALA A 13 -1.76 -15.71 -16.41
C ALA A 13 -1.52 -15.99 -14.92
N SER A 14 -0.56 -16.86 -14.59
CA SER A 14 -0.19 -17.13 -13.19
C SER A 14 0.40 -15.93 -12.45
N GLY A 15 0.82 -14.87 -13.16
CA GLY A 15 1.49 -13.71 -12.57
C GLY A 15 2.96 -13.93 -12.22
N LEU A 16 3.45 -15.18 -12.23
CA LEU A 16 4.82 -15.55 -11.86
C LEU A 16 5.91 -14.80 -12.67
N PRO A 17 5.78 -14.60 -14.00
CA PRO A 17 6.78 -13.81 -14.74
C PRO A 17 6.84 -12.36 -14.28
N LEU A 18 5.68 -11.72 -14.08
CA LEU A 18 5.58 -10.34 -13.61
C LEU A 18 6.18 -10.17 -12.21
N GLU A 19 5.89 -11.13 -11.31
CA GLU A 19 6.49 -11.19 -9.98
C GLU A 19 8.02 -11.28 -10.04
N SER A 20 8.56 -12.16 -10.89
CA SER A 20 10.00 -12.33 -11.07
C SER A 20 10.69 -11.05 -11.58
N ASP A 21 10.06 -10.36 -12.54
CA ASP A 21 10.57 -9.10 -13.07
C ASP A 21 10.56 -8.00 -12.00
N ALA A 22 9.45 -7.85 -11.27
CA ALA A 22 9.33 -6.91 -10.16
C ALA A 22 10.37 -7.18 -9.06
N ALA A 23 10.53 -8.44 -8.65
CA ALA A 23 11.49 -8.84 -7.63
C ALA A 23 12.94 -8.50 -8.03
N ARG A 24 13.33 -8.79 -9.28
CA ARG A 24 14.67 -8.43 -9.78
C ARG A 24 14.90 -6.92 -9.80
N LEU A 25 13.90 -6.16 -10.20
CA LEU A 25 13.98 -4.70 -10.19
C LEU A 25 14.12 -4.17 -8.75
N LEU A 26 13.29 -4.63 -7.82
CA LEU A 26 13.36 -4.27 -6.40
C LEU A 26 14.74 -4.57 -5.81
N VAL A 27 15.30 -5.76 -6.06
CA VAL A 27 16.66 -6.10 -5.61
C VAL A 27 17.71 -5.17 -6.23
N SER A 28 17.60 -4.84 -7.52
CA SER A 28 18.54 -3.90 -8.15
C SER A 28 18.43 -2.47 -7.62
N LYS A 29 17.29 -2.11 -7.01
CA LYS A 29 17.05 -0.83 -6.31
C LYS A 29 17.40 -0.88 -4.81
N GLY A 30 17.99 -1.97 -4.32
CA GLY A 30 18.46 -2.11 -2.93
C GLY A 30 17.41 -2.59 -1.93
N PHE A 31 16.31 -3.19 -2.40
CA PHE A 31 15.35 -3.86 -1.52
C PHE A 31 15.73 -5.31 -1.27
N ARG A 32 15.48 -5.79 -0.05
CA ARG A 32 15.37 -7.22 0.26
C ARG A 32 13.95 -7.66 -0.02
N VAL A 33 13.77 -8.72 -0.79
CA VAL A 33 12.47 -9.23 -1.21
C VAL A 33 12.14 -10.56 -0.51
N VAL A 34 10.91 -10.69 -0.04
CA VAL A 34 10.30 -11.93 0.46
C VAL A 34 9.13 -12.26 -0.46
N SER A 35 9.16 -13.44 -1.07
CA SER A 35 8.06 -13.95 -1.89
C SER A 35 6.99 -14.61 -1.02
N ASP A 36 5.75 -14.64 -1.51
CA ASP A 36 4.60 -15.26 -0.86
C ASP A 36 4.45 -14.85 0.61
N PHE A 37 4.43 -13.53 0.88
CA PHE A 37 4.26 -13.04 2.24
C PHE A 37 2.90 -13.47 2.78
N LYS A 38 2.91 -14.35 3.77
CA LYS A 38 1.71 -15.02 4.28
C LYS A 38 0.99 -14.19 5.34
N PHE A 39 -0.33 -14.23 5.27
CA PHE A 39 -1.22 -13.69 6.29
C PHE A 39 -2.48 -14.55 6.38
N THR A 40 -3.26 -14.38 7.43
CA THR A 40 -4.52 -15.12 7.57
C THR A 40 -5.70 -14.26 7.14
N ARG A 41 -6.74 -14.86 6.58
CA ARG A 41 -8.00 -14.17 6.28
C ARG A 41 -9.16 -15.05 6.72
N ALA A 42 -10.09 -14.48 7.47
CA ALA A 42 -11.34 -15.14 7.79
C ALA A 42 -12.34 -14.91 6.65
N GLU A 43 -12.82 -15.99 6.04
CA GLU A 43 -13.89 -15.95 5.03
C GLU A 43 -15.03 -16.83 5.53
N SER A 44 -16.22 -16.25 5.72
CA SER A 44 -17.40 -16.96 6.23
C SER A 44 -17.13 -17.75 7.52
N GLY A 45 -16.31 -17.18 8.42
CA GLY A 45 -15.94 -17.79 9.70
C GLY A 45 -14.82 -18.84 9.63
N VAL A 46 -14.28 -19.15 8.45
CA VAL A 46 -13.14 -20.06 8.29
C VAL A 46 -11.87 -19.24 8.06
N VAL A 47 -10.88 -19.41 8.94
CA VAL A 47 -9.56 -18.80 8.77
C VAL A 47 -8.77 -19.60 7.73
N ARG A 48 -8.24 -18.91 6.72
CA ARG A 48 -7.42 -19.47 5.64
C ARG A 48 -6.10 -18.73 5.55
N ASP A 49 -5.08 -19.45 5.10
CA ASP A 49 -3.81 -18.84 4.72
C ASP A 49 -3.96 -18.17 3.35
N CYS A 50 -3.48 -16.95 3.27
CA CYS A 50 -3.44 -16.10 2.08
C CYS A 50 -2.02 -15.53 1.94
N PHE A 51 -1.72 -14.97 0.78
CA PHE A 51 -0.43 -14.34 0.54
C PHE A 51 -0.52 -13.20 -0.45
N VAL A 52 0.36 -12.22 -0.31
CA VAL A 52 0.69 -11.25 -1.38
C VAL A 52 1.99 -11.70 -2.02
N GLN A 53 2.18 -11.41 -3.31
CA GLN A 53 3.31 -11.99 -4.04
C GLN A 53 4.66 -11.51 -3.49
N LEU A 54 4.83 -10.22 -3.17
CA LEU A 54 6.11 -9.71 -2.66
C LEU A 54 5.92 -8.77 -1.46
N LEU A 55 6.76 -8.95 -0.45
CA LEU A 55 7.08 -7.94 0.56
C LEU A 55 8.54 -7.51 0.36
N ALA A 56 8.77 -6.22 0.14
CA ALA A 56 10.09 -5.68 -0.16
C ALA A 56 10.48 -4.60 0.84
N GLY A 57 11.58 -4.83 1.57
CA GLY A 57 12.05 -3.92 2.63
C GLY A 57 13.44 -3.35 2.33
N THR A 58 13.66 -2.08 2.67
CA THR A 58 14.99 -1.46 2.65
C THR A 58 15.18 -0.50 3.82
N SER A 59 16.44 -0.28 4.21
CA SER A 59 16.81 0.70 5.23
C SER A 59 17.03 2.08 4.60
N LEU A 60 16.65 3.14 5.31
CA LEU A 60 16.82 4.52 4.90
C LEU A 60 17.85 5.22 5.81
N GLY A 61 18.76 6.00 5.24
CA GLY A 61 19.77 6.75 6.01
C GLY A 61 21.18 6.69 5.43
N PRO A 62 22.18 7.23 6.16
CA PRO A 62 23.59 7.09 5.81
C PRO A 62 23.97 5.62 5.66
N SER A 63 25.02 5.35 4.88
CA SER A 63 25.45 4.01 4.50
C SER A 63 25.93 3.10 5.64
N ASP A 64 25.85 3.54 6.91
CA ASP A 64 26.15 2.68 8.06
C ASP A 64 24.97 1.71 8.29
N PRO A 65 25.12 0.42 7.95
CA PRO A 65 24.05 -0.56 8.09
C PRO A 65 23.67 -0.80 9.56
N ASP A 66 24.57 -0.47 10.50
CA ASP A 66 24.38 -0.70 11.93
C ASP A 66 23.57 0.41 12.61
N GLN A 67 23.30 1.51 11.90
CA GLN A 67 22.49 2.65 12.38
C GLN A 67 21.53 3.13 11.28
N PRO A 68 20.56 2.28 10.88
CA PRO A 68 19.50 2.73 9.99
C PRO A 68 18.76 3.88 10.66
N THR A 69 18.19 4.73 9.83
CA THR A 69 17.53 5.94 10.31
C THR A 69 16.05 6.01 9.99
N GLY A 70 15.61 5.07 9.17
CA GLY A 70 14.24 4.69 8.91
C GLY A 70 14.22 3.39 8.12
N SER A 71 13.04 2.88 7.83
CA SER A 71 12.85 1.78 6.89
C SER A 71 11.71 2.07 5.92
N LEU A 72 11.76 1.49 4.73
CA LEU A 72 10.68 1.51 3.74
C LEU A 72 10.28 0.07 3.42
N GLU A 73 8.99 -0.22 3.52
CA GLU A 73 8.39 -1.52 3.23
C GLU A 73 7.35 -1.37 2.11
N LEU A 74 7.50 -2.12 1.03
CA LEU A 74 6.57 -2.13 -0.10
C LEU A 74 5.86 -3.47 -0.16
N VAL A 75 4.54 -3.44 -0.28
CA VAL A 75 3.70 -4.65 -0.34
C VAL A 75 3.12 -4.75 -1.74
N PHE A 76 3.47 -5.79 -2.48
CA PHE A 76 3.09 -5.95 -3.88
C PHE A 76 2.09 -7.08 -4.09
N GLU A 77 1.06 -6.75 -4.85
CA GLU A 77 0.19 -7.71 -5.51
C GLU A 77 0.37 -7.54 -7.03
N CYS A 78 0.69 -8.62 -7.75
CA CYS A 78 1.03 -8.63 -9.17
C CYS A 78 -0.10 -9.27 -9.99
N ARG A 79 -0.63 -8.55 -10.98
CA ARG A 79 -1.72 -9.01 -11.85
C ARG A 79 -1.34 -8.91 -13.32
N HIS A 80 -0.88 -10.02 -13.88
CA HIS A 80 -0.64 -10.13 -15.32
C HIS A 80 -1.97 -10.24 -16.06
N ARG A 81 -2.18 -9.36 -17.05
CA ARG A 81 -3.35 -9.34 -17.94
C ARG A 81 -2.93 -9.46 -19.41
N SER A 82 -3.89 -9.84 -20.25
CA SER A 82 -3.72 -9.89 -21.70
C SER A 82 -3.34 -8.51 -22.27
N SER A 83 -2.71 -8.50 -23.45
CA SER A 83 -2.29 -7.26 -24.12
C SER A 83 -3.43 -6.29 -24.43
N GLY A 84 -4.65 -6.81 -24.61
CA GLY A 84 -5.87 -6.04 -24.85
C GLY A 84 -6.55 -5.50 -23.59
N ALA A 85 -6.04 -5.84 -22.39
CA ALA A 85 -6.64 -5.42 -21.13
C ALA A 85 -6.30 -3.97 -20.78
N ALA A 86 -7.34 -3.20 -20.46
CA ALA A 86 -7.23 -1.87 -19.88
C ALA A 86 -8.00 -1.83 -18.56
N TRP A 87 -7.42 -1.21 -17.54
CA TRP A 87 -8.10 -0.91 -16.29
C TRP A 87 -8.56 0.55 -16.33
N LEU A 88 -9.87 0.73 -16.44
CA LEU A 88 -10.50 2.04 -16.41
C LEU A 88 -10.90 2.40 -14.99
N TYR A 89 -10.35 3.50 -14.49
CA TYR A 89 -10.64 4.05 -13.17
C TYR A 89 -11.51 5.30 -13.25
N LEU A 90 -12.44 5.40 -12.31
CA LEU A 90 -13.22 6.61 -12.08
C LEU A 90 -12.47 7.51 -11.10
N SER A 91 -12.23 8.75 -11.52
CA SER A 91 -11.68 9.80 -10.66
C SER A 91 -12.61 10.08 -9.49
N ASP A 92 -12.03 10.45 -8.34
CA ASP A 92 -12.80 10.91 -7.19
C ASP A 92 -13.68 12.11 -7.57
N PRO A 93 -15.02 12.00 -7.49
CA PRO A 93 -15.92 13.07 -7.87
C PRO A 93 -16.03 14.17 -6.81
N ASN A 94 -15.42 13.98 -5.63
CA ASN A 94 -15.55 14.91 -4.51
C ASN A 94 -14.57 16.09 -4.63
N PRO A 95 -14.94 17.28 -4.12
CA PRO A 95 -13.97 18.33 -3.84
C PRO A 95 -12.87 17.82 -2.91
N ARG A 96 -11.66 18.37 -3.02
CA ARG A 96 -10.47 17.91 -2.29
C ARG A 96 -10.69 17.84 -0.77
N GLU A 97 -11.44 18.77 -0.20
CA GLU A 97 -11.70 18.85 1.24
C GLU A 97 -12.69 17.79 1.74
N LYS A 98 -13.38 17.11 0.82
CA LYS A 98 -14.36 16.05 1.09
C LYS A 98 -13.95 14.71 0.49
N SER A 99 -12.75 14.65 -0.09
CA SER A 99 -12.19 13.42 -0.65
C SER A 99 -11.98 12.40 0.47
N PRO A 100 -12.33 11.12 0.26
CA PRO A 100 -11.88 10.05 1.15
C PRO A 100 -10.37 9.79 0.99
N ILE A 101 -9.75 10.24 -0.11
CA ILE A 101 -8.30 10.16 -0.30
C ILE A 101 -7.65 11.31 0.46
N THR A 102 -6.91 10.94 1.50
CA THR A 102 -6.17 11.87 2.34
C THR A 102 -4.72 11.97 1.84
N PRO A 103 -4.23 13.17 1.51
CA PRO A 103 -2.82 13.37 1.18
C PRO A 103 -1.90 12.95 2.32
N GLY A 104 -0.81 12.26 1.99
CA GLY A 104 0.16 11.72 2.95
C GLY A 104 -0.15 10.28 3.40
N HIS A 105 -1.25 9.69 2.92
CA HIS A 105 -1.64 8.32 3.23
C HIS A 105 -1.35 7.33 2.10
N THR A 106 -0.71 7.74 1.00
CA THR A 106 -0.27 6.81 -0.05
C THR A 106 1.05 6.15 0.34
N VAL A 107 2.14 6.93 0.46
CA VAL A 107 3.36 6.52 1.16
C VAL A 107 3.22 6.94 2.61
N ARG A 108 2.91 5.98 3.48
CA ARG A 108 2.54 6.25 4.87
C ARG A 108 3.78 6.35 5.72
N VAL A 109 3.85 7.39 6.54
CA VAL A 109 4.89 7.54 7.56
C VAL A 109 4.31 7.16 8.92
N VAL A 110 4.97 6.24 9.61
CA VAL A 110 4.69 5.89 11.00
C VAL A 110 5.95 6.11 11.81
N ASP A 111 5.96 7.19 12.57
CA ASP A 111 7.05 7.51 13.49
C ASP A 111 6.70 7.17 14.94
N THR A 112 5.42 6.89 15.24
CA THR A 112 4.84 6.73 16.58
C THR A 112 5.63 5.80 17.48
N PHE A 113 6.18 4.73 16.92
CA PHE A 113 6.92 3.70 17.64
C PHE A 113 8.43 3.92 17.67
N SER A 114 8.87 5.15 17.36
CA SER A 114 10.27 5.56 17.32
C SER A 114 10.55 6.73 18.27
N SER A 115 11.83 6.93 18.61
CA SER A 115 12.30 8.12 19.35
C SER A 115 12.48 9.34 18.45
N PHE A 116 11.86 9.33 17.27
CA PHE A 116 11.95 10.41 16.29
C PHE A 116 10.55 10.82 15.84
N ALA A 117 10.39 12.10 15.54
CA ALA A 117 9.23 12.67 14.87
C ALA A 117 9.62 13.08 13.44
N VAL A 118 8.81 12.70 12.46
CA VAL A 118 8.94 13.08 11.05
C VAL A 118 7.95 14.19 10.75
N ASP A 119 8.24 15.03 9.75
CA ASP A 119 7.28 16.04 9.30
C ASP A 119 5.96 15.38 8.85
N GLY A 120 4.84 15.84 9.40
CA GLY A 120 3.52 15.28 9.12
C GLY A 120 3.09 15.43 7.66
N ASP A 121 3.64 16.42 6.95
CA ASP A 121 3.34 16.67 5.53
C ASP A 121 4.38 16.05 4.58
N ALA A 122 5.33 15.25 5.09
CA ALA A 122 6.50 14.78 4.34
C ALA A 122 6.20 14.06 3.01
N THR A 123 5.03 13.40 2.90
CA THR A 123 4.63 12.63 1.71
C THR A 123 3.46 13.27 0.95
N VAL A 124 2.92 14.39 1.43
CA VAL A 124 1.74 15.06 0.84
C VAL A 124 1.99 15.51 -0.61
N ALA A 125 3.21 15.95 -0.93
CA ALA A 125 3.56 16.41 -2.27
C ALA A 125 3.57 15.28 -3.30
N PHE A 126 3.88 14.04 -2.88
CA PHE A 126 3.80 12.86 -3.73
C PHE A 126 2.34 12.54 -4.07
N ASP A 127 1.47 12.47 -3.06
CA ASP A 127 0.06 12.18 -3.22
C ASP A 127 -0.67 13.19 -4.13
N ARG A 128 -0.33 14.48 -4.01
CA ARG A 128 -0.95 15.56 -4.81
C ARG A 128 -0.65 15.49 -6.31
N GLN A 129 0.33 14.70 -6.73
CA GLN A 129 0.69 14.52 -8.15
C GLN A 129 -0.04 13.34 -8.79
N LEU A 130 -0.68 12.49 -7.99
CA LEU A 130 -1.31 11.25 -8.46
C LEU A 130 -2.78 11.49 -8.80
N PRO A 131 -3.29 10.91 -9.90
CA PRO A 131 -4.73 10.80 -10.12
C PRO A 131 -5.39 10.06 -8.94
N ALA A 132 -6.38 10.72 -8.33
CA ALA A 132 -7.14 10.19 -7.21
C ALA A 132 -8.39 9.47 -7.75
N CYS A 133 -8.49 8.16 -7.50
CA CYS A 133 -9.55 7.31 -8.05
C CYS A 133 -10.27 6.51 -6.95
N TYR A 134 -11.52 6.11 -7.17
CA TYR A 134 -12.30 5.39 -6.15
C TYR A 134 -12.87 4.04 -6.62
N LYS A 135 -12.89 3.79 -7.93
CA LYS A 135 -13.34 2.52 -8.49
C LYS A 135 -12.64 2.23 -9.81
N GLY A 136 -12.22 0.99 -10.00
CA GLY A 136 -11.66 0.50 -11.26
C GLY A 136 -12.44 -0.68 -11.81
N VAL A 137 -12.44 -0.83 -13.13
CA VAL A 137 -12.96 -2.00 -13.84
C VAL A 137 -11.97 -2.42 -14.90
N GLU A 138 -11.90 -3.71 -15.19
CA GLU A 138 -11.17 -4.19 -16.34
C GLU A 138 -12.06 -4.23 -17.58
N ILE A 139 -11.50 -3.78 -18.70
CA ILE A 139 -12.08 -3.85 -20.03
C ILE A 139 -11.11 -4.63 -20.92
N ASP A 140 -11.57 -5.75 -21.46
CA ASP A 140 -10.89 -6.44 -22.56
C ASP A 140 -11.34 -5.78 -23.86
N VAL A 141 -10.48 -4.94 -24.42
CA VAL A 141 -10.77 -4.16 -25.63
C VAL A 141 -10.90 -5.05 -26.86
N GLU A 142 -10.23 -6.21 -26.89
CA GLU A 142 -10.28 -7.14 -28.02
C GLU A 142 -11.55 -7.98 -28.00
N ARG A 143 -12.02 -8.40 -26.81
CA ARG A 143 -13.19 -9.26 -26.64
C ARG A 143 -14.48 -8.50 -26.36
N GLY A 144 -14.41 -7.21 -26.02
CA GLY A 144 -15.56 -6.39 -25.66
C GLY A 144 -16.22 -6.80 -24.34
N SER A 145 -15.46 -7.41 -23.41
CA SER A 145 -15.96 -7.84 -22.11
C SER A 145 -15.46 -6.94 -20.98
N VAL A 146 -16.29 -6.77 -19.94
CA VAL A 146 -15.98 -5.95 -18.76
C VAL A 146 -16.04 -6.83 -17.51
N ALA A 147 -15.04 -6.69 -16.63
CA ALA A 147 -14.97 -7.41 -15.35
C ALA A 147 -14.52 -6.49 -14.20
N ASP A 148 -15.34 -6.38 -13.15
CA ASP A 148 -15.03 -5.56 -11.96
C ASP A 148 -14.11 -6.26 -10.94
N VAL A 149 -13.92 -7.58 -11.11
CA VAL A 149 -13.36 -8.47 -10.07
C VAL A 149 -11.85 -8.29 -9.91
N GLU A 150 -11.12 -8.02 -10.98
CA GLU A 150 -9.66 -8.12 -10.98
C GLU A 150 -8.97 -6.98 -10.22
N PRO A 151 -9.26 -5.69 -10.50
CA PRO A 151 -8.68 -4.61 -9.71
C PRO A 151 -9.10 -4.69 -8.23
N SER A 152 -10.39 -4.91 -7.99
CA SER A 152 -10.96 -4.95 -6.64
C SER A 152 -10.40 -6.12 -5.80
N GLY A 153 -10.21 -7.29 -6.41
CA GLY A 153 -9.64 -8.46 -5.77
C GLY A 153 -8.18 -8.25 -5.35
N GLY A 154 -7.37 -7.62 -6.21
CA GLY A 154 -5.98 -7.28 -5.88
C GLY A 154 -5.86 -6.26 -4.74
N LEU A 155 -6.70 -5.22 -4.77
CA LEU A 155 -6.77 -4.23 -3.68
C LEU A 155 -7.17 -4.87 -2.34
N ALA A 156 -8.16 -5.77 -2.35
CA ALA A 156 -8.55 -6.51 -1.16
C ALA A 156 -7.40 -7.39 -0.63
N GLN A 157 -6.66 -8.06 -1.51
CA GLN A 157 -5.52 -8.88 -1.09
C GLN A 157 -4.46 -8.05 -0.36
N LEU A 158 -4.10 -6.89 -0.93
CA LEU A 158 -3.20 -5.93 -0.30
C LEU A 158 -3.77 -5.45 1.05
N GLN A 159 -5.04 -5.04 1.08
CA GLN A 159 -5.68 -4.52 2.29
C GLN A 159 -5.57 -5.50 3.47
N TYR A 160 -5.84 -6.79 3.24
CA TYR A 160 -5.77 -7.81 4.29
C TYR A 160 -4.34 -8.20 4.71
N ALA A 161 -3.33 -8.00 3.86
CA ALA A 161 -1.94 -8.23 4.20
C ALA A 161 -1.37 -7.13 5.13
N LEU A 162 -1.82 -5.88 4.95
CA LEU A 162 -1.23 -4.73 5.63
C LEU A 162 -1.23 -4.79 7.16
N PRO A 163 -2.31 -5.21 7.86
CA PRO A 163 -2.28 -5.34 9.32
C PRO A 163 -1.13 -6.22 9.81
N ARG A 164 -0.90 -7.36 9.15
CA ARG A 164 0.20 -8.28 9.49
C ARG A 164 1.57 -7.63 9.29
N VAL A 165 1.76 -6.92 8.17
CA VAL A 165 2.99 -6.17 7.88
C VAL A 165 3.26 -5.11 8.96
N VAL A 166 2.23 -4.31 9.31
CA VAL A 166 2.36 -3.26 10.32
C VAL A 166 2.67 -3.85 11.70
N VAL A 167 2.01 -4.94 12.10
CA VAL A 167 2.30 -5.64 13.36
C VAL A 167 3.76 -6.09 13.43
N GLU A 168 4.29 -6.69 12.36
CA GLU A 168 5.69 -7.15 12.33
C GLU A 168 6.68 -5.98 12.47
N ILE A 169 6.42 -4.86 11.81
CA ILE A 169 7.29 -3.68 11.88
C ILE A 169 7.23 -3.01 13.26
N ILE A 170 6.02 -2.84 13.83
CA ILE A 170 5.83 -2.31 15.18
C ILE A 170 6.54 -3.20 16.19
N SER A 171 6.33 -4.51 16.11
CA SER A 171 6.95 -5.48 17.01
C SER A 171 8.47 -5.37 16.95
N ARG A 172 9.05 -5.35 15.75
CA ARG A 172 10.50 -5.20 15.55
C ARG A 172 11.04 -3.90 16.16
N ASN A 173 10.31 -2.79 16.04
CA ASN A 173 10.72 -1.50 16.60
C ASN A 173 10.63 -1.46 18.13
N LEU A 174 9.66 -2.16 18.74
CA LEU A 174 9.44 -2.12 20.18
C LEU A 174 10.16 -3.23 20.97
N THR A 175 10.58 -4.32 20.32
CA THR A 175 11.37 -5.39 20.98
C THR A 175 12.88 -5.17 20.93
N GLY A 176 13.35 -4.12 20.24
CA GLY A 176 14.75 -3.76 20.13
C GLY A 176 15.16 -2.69 21.14
N PRO A 177 16.48 -2.42 21.29
CA PRO A 177 16.94 -1.34 22.16
C PRO A 177 16.25 0.00 21.82
N PRO A 178 15.68 0.74 22.81
CA PRO A 178 14.92 1.97 22.55
C PRO A 178 15.68 3.12 21.88
N GLY A 179 17.00 3.02 21.72
CA GLY A 179 17.82 3.98 20.94
C GLY A 179 17.99 3.59 19.46
N ARG A 180 17.42 2.46 19.04
CA ARG A 180 17.51 1.91 17.69
C ARG A 180 16.15 1.78 17.00
N ASN A 181 15.08 2.23 17.65
CA ASN A 181 13.77 2.31 17.03
C ASN A 181 13.75 3.47 16.03
N VAL A 182 13.25 3.21 14.83
CA VAL A 182 13.29 4.18 13.73
C VAL A 182 11.91 4.35 13.11
N PRO A 183 11.59 5.54 12.58
CA PRO A 183 10.38 5.70 11.79
C PRO A 183 10.37 4.72 10.63
N PHE A 184 9.20 4.21 10.29
CA PHE A 184 9.04 3.36 9.13
C PHE A 184 8.01 3.94 8.17
N LEU A 185 8.22 3.64 6.90
CA LEU A 185 7.30 3.97 5.84
C LEU A 185 6.80 2.70 5.18
N PHE A 186 5.58 2.72 4.69
CA PHE A 186 5.08 1.65 3.86
C PHE A 186 4.13 2.11 2.76
N CYS A 187 4.10 1.36 1.66
CA CYS A 187 3.26 1.64 0.50
C CYS A 187 2.78 0.33 -0.15
N PRO A 188 1.46 0.06 -0.19
CA PRO A 188 0.91 -1.06 -0.94
C PRO A 188 0.78 -0.71 -2.43
N VAL A 189 1.26 -1.60 -3.29
CA VAL A 189 1.33 -1.42 -4.75
C VAL A 189 0.64 -2.60 -5.44
N LEU A 190 -0.40 -2.31 -6.22
CA LEU A 190 -0.99 -3.23 -7.17
C LEU A 190 -0.30 -3.04 -8.53
N LEU A 191 0.55 -3.99 -8.90
CA LEU A 191 1.30 -3.99 -10.15
C LEU A 191 0.53 -4.75 -11.22
N THR A 192 0.41 -4.19 -12.42
CA THR A 192 -0.28 -4.87 -13.54
C THR A 192 0.38 -4.62 -14.89
N THR A 193 0.20 -5.55 -15.83
CA THR A 193 0.53 -5.33 -17.25
C THR A 193 -0.59 -4.65 -18.03
N ALA A 194 -1.78 -4.47 -17.43
CA ALA A 194 -2.87 -3.75 -18.07
C ALA A 194 -2.54 -2.25 -18.21
N ARG A 195 -3.07 -1.62 -19.26
CA ARG A 195 -3.02 -0.17 -19.41
C ARG A 195 -3.87 0.49 -18.33
N LEU A 196 -3.37 1.53 -17.68
CA LEU A 196 -4.13 2.26 -16.67
C LEU A 196 -4.76 3.50 -17.31
N LEU A 197 -6.08 3.56 -17.30
CA LEU A 197 -6.86 4.66 -17.85
C LEU A 197 -7.65 5.34 -16.74
N VAL A 198 -7.68 6.67 -16.75
CA VAL A 198 -8.52 7.47 -15.85
C VAL A 198 -9.60 8.14 -16.67
N ALA A 199 -10.86 7.91 -16.29
CA ALA A 199 -12.02 8.50 -16.93
C ALA A 199 -11.95 10.03 -16.87
N ASP A 200 -12.34 10.69 -17.95
CA ASP A 200 -12.38 12.15 -17.99
C ASP A 200 -13.47 12.73 -17.07
N GLU A 201 -13.24 13.95 -16.60
CA GLU A 201 -14.25 14.77 -15.93
C GLU A 201 -15.46 14.92 -16.88
N GLY A 202 -16.61 14.36 -16.50
CA GLY A 202 -17.84 14.35 -17.32
C GLY A 202 -18.07 13.09 -18.13
N LEU A 203 -17.42 11.96 -17.81
CA LEU A 203 -17.86 10.64 -18.25
C LEU A 203 -19.37 10.47 -17.94
N SER A 204 -20.14 10.07 -18.94
CA SER A 204 -21.58 9.82 -18.78
C SER A 204 -22.02 8.67 -19.66
N VAL A 205 -23.16 8.07 -19.32
CA VAL A 205 -23.77 6.98 -20.10
C VAL A 205 -23.95 7.37 -21.58
N GLU A 206 -24.33 8.62 -21.86
CA GLU A 206 -24.52 9.09 -23.23
C GLU A 206 -23.19 9.28 -23.99
N ARG A 207 -22.11 9.67 -23.31
CA ARG A 207 -20.77 9.67 -23.92
C ARG A 207 -20.32 8.25 -24.25
N VAL A 208 -20.50 7.31 -23.31
CA VAL A 208 -20.15 5.90 -23.51
C VAL A 208 -20.88 5.31 -24.72
N LYS A 209 -22.17 5.60 -24.90
CA LYS A 209 -22.96 5.13 -26.06
C LYS A 209 -22.49 5.68 -27.41
N ARG A 210 -21.84 6.84 -27.43
CA ARG A 210 -21.41 7.53 -28.66
C ARG A 210 -19.93 7.31 -28.98
N ALA A 211 -19.14 7.00 -27.98
CA ALA A 211 -17.71 6.77 -28.15
C ALA A 211 -17.47 5.56 -29.06
N SER A 212 -16.52 5.71 -29.96
CA SER A 212 -16.06 4.63 -30.84
C SER A 212 -14.84 3.91 -30.26
N GLU A 213 -14.07 4.59 -29.42
CA GLU A 213 -12.92 4.05 -28.71
C GLU A 213 -12.87 4.47 -27.25
N LEU A 214 -12.18 3.67 -26.42
CA LEU A 214 -12.07 3.90 -24.99
C LEU A 214 -11.31 5.20 -24.65
N LEU A 215 -10.38 5.61 -25.50
CA LEU A 215 -9.57 6.83 -25.32
C LEU A 215 -10.35 8.13 -25.56
N GLU A 216 -11.56 8.07 -26.13
CA GLU A 216 -12.46 9.24 -26.19
C GLU A 216 -13.11 9.56 -24.81
N LEU A 217 -12.95 8.66 -23.85
CA LEU A 217 -13.61 8.69 -22.54
C LEU A 217 -12.62 8.80 -21.38
N ALA A 218 -11.33 8.61 -21.64
CA ALA A 218 -10.31 8.45 -20.63
C ALA A 218 -8.91 8.73 -21.18
N HIS A 219 -7.98 9.03 -20.30
CA HIS A 219 -6.58 9.22 -20.63
C HIS A 219 -5.69 8.21 -19.89
N GLU A 220 -4.56 7.85 -20.50
CA GLU A 220 -3.62 6.89 -19.93
C GLU A 220 -2.71 7.56 -18.90
N VAL A 221 -2.46 6.87 -17.79
CA VAL A 221 -1.62 7.33 -16.69
C VAL A 221 -0.61 6.25 -16.29
N PRO A 222 0.59 6.62 -15.81
CA PRO A 222 1.62 5.64 -15.48
C PRO A 222 1.28 4.84 -14.22
N TYR A 223 0.74 5.53 -13.23
CA TYR A 223 0.27 5.02 -11.95
C TYR A 223 -0.70 6.02 -11.31
N LEU A 224 -1.53 5.55 -10.39
CA LEU A 224 -2.59 6.32 -9.74
C LEU A 224 -2.81 5.85 -8.29
N THR A 225 -3.53 6.64 -7.50
CA THR A 225 -3.98 6.25 -6.15
C THR A 225 -5.43 5.84 -6.18
N VAL A 226 -5.74 4.68 -5.59
CA VAL A 226 -7.12 4.20 -5.41
C VAL A 226 -7.48 4.19 -3.94
N TYR A 227 -8.66 4.72 -3.64
CA TYR A 227 -9.34 4.50 -2.38
C TYR A 227 -10.16 3.22 -2.41
N SER A 228 -9.97 2.36 -1.41
CA SER A 228 -10.83 1.22 -1.13
C SER A 228 -11.22 1.23 0.34
N ASP A 229 -12.49 1.50 0.62
CA ASP A 229 -13.03 1.39 1.97
C ASP A 229 -13.05 -0.07 2.44
N TYR A 230 -13.34 -0.29 3.71
CA TYR A 230 -13.39 -1.60 4.32
C TYR A 230 -14.73 -1.89 5.03
N GLY A 231 -15.06 -3.18 5.11
CA GLY A 231 -16.24 -3.66 5.81
C GLY A 231 -15.94 -4.22 7.21
N PRO A 232 -16.98 -4.69 7.93
CA PRO A 232 -16.84 -5.27 9.28
C PRO A 232 -15.92 -6.49 9.37
N ASP A 233 -15.84 -7.29 8.31
CA ASP A 233 -14.95 -8.46 8.26
C ASP A 233 -13.47 -8.06 8.33
N PHE A 234 -13.12 -6.96 7.67
CA PHE A 234 -11.77 -6.41 7.73
C PHE A 234 -11.48 -5.76 9.10
N GLN A 235 -12.46 -5.10 9.72
CA GLN A 235 -12.29 -4.59 11.10
C GLN A 235 -11.99 -5.75 12.06
N SER A 236 -12.76 -6.83 11.98
CA SER A 236 -12.54 -8.04 12.77
C SER A 236 -11.18 -8.68 12.49
N HIS A 237 -10.70 -8.57 11.25
CA HIS A 237 -9.35 -9.00 10.87
C HIS A 237 -8.26 -8.17 11.53
N CYS A 238 -8.37 -6.84 11.47
CA CYS A 238 -7.45 -5.94 12.17
C CYS A 238 -7.39 -6.23 13.67
N GLN A 239 -8.53 -6.41 14.34
CA GLN A 239 -8.57 -6.74 15.78
C GLN A 239 -7.77 -8.01 16.10
N ARG A 240 -7.90 -9.07 15.28
CA ARG A 240 -7.15 -10.31 15.46
C ARG A 240 -5.64 -10.13 15.27
N GLU A 241 -5.24 -9.48 14.17
CA GLU A 241 -3.82 -9.26 13.86
C GLU A 241 -3.16 -8.35 14.91
N PHE A 242 -3.79 -7.23 15.26
CA PHE A 242 -3.27 -6.28 16.25
C PHE A 242 -3.35 -6.78 17.69
N GLY A 243 -4.18 -7.79 18.00
CA GLY A 243 -4.18 -8.46 19.30
C GLY A 243 -2.81 -9.04 19.68
N ALA A 244 -1.96 -9.34 18.69
CA ALA A 244 -0.57 -9.76 18.94
C ALA A 244 0.30 -8.68 19.64
N LEU A 245 -0.11 -7.40 19.58
CA LEU A 245 0.61 -6.29 20.21
C LEU A 245 0.27 -6.12 21.70
N GLU A 246 -0.74 -6.82 22.25
CA GLU A 246 -1.15 -6.69 23.67
C GLU A 246 0.04 -6.93 24.62
N ALA A 247 0.90 -7.88 24.30
CA ALA A 247 2.08 -8.18 25.12
C ALA A 247 3.13 -7.04 25.10
N LEU A 248 3.18 -6.25 24.01
CA LEU A 248 4.14 -5.17 23.85
C LEU A 248 3.70 -3.88 24.54
N GLU A 249 2.40 -3.65 24.68
CA GLU A 249 1.82 -2.48 25.36
C GLU A 249 2.38 -2.31 26.78
N ARG A 250 2.63 -3.44 27.48
CA ARG A 250 3.13 -3.47 28.86
C ARG A 250 4.64 -3.67 28.98
N GLY A 251 5.37 -3.64 27.86
CA GLY A 251 6.82 -3.83 27.84
C GLY A 251 7.59 -2.60 28.33
N ASP A 252 8.70 -2.82 29.04
CA ASP A 252 9.58 -1.75 29.53
C ASP A 252 10.08 -0.84 28.39
N ASP A 253 10.43 -1.43 27.24
CA ASP A 253 10.91 -0.68 26.07
C ASP A 253 9.82 0.22 25.47
N THR A 254 8.58 -0.26 25.37
CA THR A 254 7.43 0.55 24.94
C THR A 254 7.22 1.74 25.87
N LEU A 255 7.29 1.53 27.18
CA LEU A 255 7.14 2.61 28.18
C LEU A 255 8.26 3.66 28.09
N ILE A 256 9.46 3.29 27.66
CA ILE A 256 10.55 4.25 27.42
C ILE A 256 10.21 5.16 26.24
N VAL A 257 9.74 4.59 25.12
CA VAL A 257 9.34 5.35 23.93
C VAL A 257 8.13 6.23 24.22
N GLU A 258 7.14 5.69 24.93
CA GLU A 258 5.95 6.39 25.42
C GLU A 258 6.34 7.68 26.18
N ARG A 259 7.21 7.56 27.18
CA ARG A 259 7.64 8.69 28.02
C ARG A 259 8.40 9.75 27.24
N ARG A 260 9.27 9.34 26.30
CA ARG A 260 10.00 10.28 25.43
C ARG A 260 9.02 11.10 24.60
N ARG A 261 8.08 10.43 23.93
CA ARG A 261 7.06 11.09 23.11
C ARG A 261 6.11 11.96 23.92
N ALA A 262 5.68 11.52 25.10
CA ALA A 262 4.81 12.31 25.98
C ALA A 262 5.46 13.65 26.41
N ALA A 263 6.79 13.74 26.44
CA ALA A 263 7.50 14.99 26.72
C ALA A 263 7.46 15.99 25.55
N HIS A 264 7.18 15.54 24.32
CA HIS A 264 7.22 16.34 23.10
C HIS A 264 5.85 16.59 22.48
N TYR A 265 4.93 15.63 22.57
CA TYR A 265 3.60 15.72 22.01
C TYR A 265 2.61 16.40 22.96
N ARG A 266 1.63 17.09 22.38
CA ARG A 266 0.53 17.73 23.13
C ARG A 266 -0.72 16.87 23.22
N SER A 267 -0.78 15.77 22.47
CA SER A 267 -1.95 14.88 22.40
C SER A 267 -1.58 13.47 22.83
N ASP A 268 -2.25 12.99 23.87
CA ASP A 268 -2.06 11.63 24.40
C ASP A 268 -2.54 10.56 23.38
N THR A 269 -3.39 10.93 22.43
CA THR A 269 -3.97 10.02 21.42
C THR A 269 -2.99 9.55 20.36
N GLU A 270 -1.82 10.20 20.25
CA GLU A 270 -0.78 9.86 19.28
C GLU A 270 0.41 9.13 19.92
N LEU A 271 0.28 8.79 21.20
CA LEU A 271 1.30 8.04 21.93
C LEU A 271 1.26 6.55 21.58
N PRO A 272 2.41 5.85 21.59
CA PRO A 272 2.52 4.43 21.26
C PRO A 272 1.41 3.55 21.84
N ILE A 273 1.14 3.67 23.15
CA ILE A 273 0.14 2.84 23.83
C ILE A 273 -1.26 3.15 23.30
N ALA A 274 -1.65 4.42 23.24
CA ALA A 274 -2.96 4.82 22.73
C ALA A 274 -3.19 4.39 21.27
N VAL A 275 -2.13 4.42 20.45
CA VAL A 275 -2.20 3.92 19.06
C VAL A 275 -2.35 2.40 19.01
N ILE A 276 -1.62 1.65 19.84
CA ILE A 276 -1.79 0.19 19.95
C ILE A 276 -3.23 -0.16 20.35
N GLU A 277 -3.75 0.47 21.40
CA GLU A 277 -5.13 0.28 21.86
C GLU A 277 -6.15 0.61 20.76
N SER A 278 -5.94 1.71 20.04
CA SER A 278 -6.81 2.12 18.93
C SER A 278 -6.79 1.10 17.78
N LEU A 279 -5.62 0.57 17.43
CA LEU A 279 -5.48 -0.47 16.40
C LEU A 279 -6.14 -1.79 16.83
N MET A 280 -5.95 -2.19 18.09
CA MET A 280 -6.60 -3.36 18.68
C MET A 280 -8.13 -3.23 18.74
N ALA A 281 -8.62 -2.00 18.92
CA ALA A 281 -10.05 -1.69 18.87
C ALA A 281 -10.61 -1.57 17.44
N ALA A 282 -9.77 -1.63 16.41
CA ALA A 282 -10.12 -1.33 15.02
C ALA A 282 -10.75 0.08 14.86
N ASP A 283 -10.16 1.07 15.54
CA ASP A 283 -10.58 2.47 15.45
C ASP A 283 -10.57 2.99 14.00
N ARG A 284 -11.64 3.68 13.63
CA ARG A 284 -11.87 4.10 12.25
C ARG A 284 -10.81 5.08 11.74
N HIS A 285 -10.33 5.99 12.59
CA HIS A 285 -9.33 6.96 12.17
C HIS A 285 -8.03 6.27 11.75
N TRP A 286 -7.54 5.34 12.57
CA TRP A 286 -6.31 4.61 12.30
C TRP A 286 -6.43 3.63 11.13
N LEU A 287 -7.54 2.88 11.06
CA LEU A 287 -7.74 1.95 9.95
C LEU A 287 -7.84 2.69 8.61
N HIS A 288 -8.53 3.83 8.58
CA HIS A 288 -8.61 4.68 7.38
C HIS A 288 -7.23 5.23 7.01
N ARG A 289 -6.44 5.69 7.98
CA ARG A 289 -5.09 6.20 7.72
C ARG A 289 -4.16 5.13 7.13
N LEU A 290 -4.25 3.90 7.62
CA LEU A 290 -3.26 2.86 7.31
C LEU A 290 -3.67 1.91 6.17
N PHE A 291 -4.97 1.72 5.89
CA PHE A 291 -5.42 0.55 5.10
C PHE A 291 -6.41 0.85 3.95
N THR A 292 -6.63 2.10 3.54
CA THR A 292 -7.63 2.42 2.50
C THR A 292 -7.08 3.02 1.21
N GLN A 293 -5.78 3.34 1.13
CA GLN A 293 -5.15 3.96 -0.05
C GLN A 293 -4.07 3.07 -0.66
N PHE A 294 -4.15 2.85 -1.96
CA PHE A 294 -3.30 1.92 -2.70
C PHE A 294 -2.74 2.59 -3.94
N VAL A 295 -1.49 2.31 -4.28
CA VAL A 295 -0.95 2.67 -5.59
C VAL A 295 -1.29 1.57 -6.58
N VAL A 296 -1.79 1.93 -7.75
CA VAL A 296 -1.89 1.02 -8.90
C VAL A 296 -0.87 1.47 -9.93
N CYS A 297 -0.02 0.55 -10.38
CA CYS A 297 1.09 0.84 -11.27
C CYS A 297 1.09 -0.09 -12.49
N SER A 298 1.30 0.50 -13.67
CA SER A 298 1.60 -0.28 -14.86
C SER A 298 3.05 -0.78 -14.82
N GLU A 299 3.28 -2.00 -15.30
CA GLU A 299 4.60 -2.67 -15.27
C GLU A 299 5.74 -1.81 -15.86
N PRO A 300 5.57 -1.17 -17.04
CA PRO A 300 6.64 -0.37 -17.63
C PRO A 300 7.06 0.85 -16.79
N GLN A 301 6.19 1.28 -15.87
CA GLN A 301 6.36 2.49 -15.07
C GLN A 301 6.83 2.19 -13.64
N LEU A 302 6.96 0.91 -13.28
CA LEU A 302 7.45 0.49 -11.97
C LEU A 302 8.83 1.11 -11.62
N PRO A 303 9.83 1.20 -12.52
CA PRO A 303 11.10 1.85 -12.19
C PRO A 303 10.93 3.29 -11.74
N ALA A 304 10.10 4.07 -12.44
CA ALA A 304 9.85 5.47 -12.13
C ALA A 304 9.07 5.64 -10.81
N LEU A 305 8.10 4.75 -10.55
CA LEU A 305 7.39 4.74 -9.28
C LEU A 305 8.34 4.45 -8.10
N LEU A 306 9.21 3.44 -8.23
CA LEU A 306 10.17 3.08 -7.19
C LEU A 306 11.12 4.24 -6.88
N ASP A 307 11.64 4.91 -7.90
CA ASP A 307 12.50 6.09 -7.73
C ASP A 307 11.77 7.21 -6.97
N ALA A 308 10.51 7.50 -7.34
CA ALA A 308 9.70 8.50 -6.67
C ALA A 308 9.41 8.15 -5.19
N ILE A 309 9.07 6.88 -4.90
CA ILE A 309 8.82 6.43 -3.53
C ILE A 309 10.11 6.47 -2.69
N GLN A 310 11.25 6.01 -3.23
CA GLN A 310 12.53 6.06 -2.51
C GLN A 310 12.96 7.50 -2.23
N GLN A 311 12.77 8.41 -3.19
CA GLN A 311 13.09 9.82 -3.02
C GLN A 311 12.22 10.47 -1.94
N VAL A 312 10.90 10.27 -1.97
CA VAL A 312 10.01 10.84 -0.95
C VAL A 312 10.27 10.24 0.43
N ALA A 313 10.55 8.93 0.51
CA ALA A 313 10.88 8.27 1.76
C ALA A 313 12.21 8.77 2.35
N ALA A 314 13.24 8.94 1.52
CA ALA A 314 14.51 9.51 1.95
C ALA A 314 14.34 10.96 2.45
N SER A 315 13.58 11.78 1.73
CA SER A 315 13.27 13.15 2.13
C SER A 315 12.50 13.21 3.46
N ALA A 316 11.51 12.32 3.63
CA ALA A 316 10.75 12.22 4.87
C ALA A 316 11.67 11.90 6.06
N ILE A 317 12.54 10.88 5.92
CA ILE A 317 13.47 10.48 6.99
C ILE A 317 14.53 11.55 7.28
N GLN A 318 14.91 12.39 6.31
CA GLN A 318 15.80 13.54 6.55
C GLN A 318 15.16 14.65 7.39
N SER A 319 13.82 14.77 7.38
CA SER A 319 13.10 15.78 8.18
C SER A 319 13.02 15.43 9.67
N ARG A 320 13.44 14.22 10.06
CA ARG A 320 13.21 13.70 11.40
C ARG A 320 13.93 14.50 12.48
N LYS A 321 13.33 14.55 13.67
CA LYS A 321 13.88 15.17 14.88
C LYS A 321 13.75 14.21 16.05
N GLU A 322 14.74 14.17 16.93
CA GLU A 322 14.68 13.38 18.16
C GLU A 322 13.59 13.93 19.10
N VAL A 323 12.89 13.03 19.77
CA VAL A 323 11.82 13.30 20.77
C VAL A 323 12.01 12.44 22.00
#